data_AF-A0AA88UWQ2-F1
#
_entry.id   AF-A0AA88UWQ2-F1
#
_cell.length_a   1.000
_cell.length_b   1.000
_cell.length_c   1.000
_cell.angle_alpha   90.00
_cell.angle_beta   90.00
_cell.angle_gamma   90.00
#
_symmetry.space_group_name_H-M   'P 1'
#
loop_
_entity.id
_entity.type
_entity.pdbx_description
1 polymer ?
#
loop_
_entity_poly.entity_id
_entity_poly.type
_entity_poly.pdbx_seq_one_letter_code
_entity_poly.pdbx_strand_id
1 'polypeptide(L)' 'MEQSHFSNIWNKWNKLRLPPSPPRNKVQLSESEIRQLCLRSKDIFLQQPNLLELEAPIKICGAAEVMVESAIEESS' A
#
# COMPACT_ATOMS: atom_id res chain seq x y z
N MET A 1 15.62 -2.86 -13.49
CA MET A 1 14.81 -1.64 -13.70
C MET A 1 13.52 -1.68 -12.87
N GLU A 2 12.78 -2.80 -12.86
CA GLU A 2 11.57 -3.04 -12.03
C GLU A 2 11.69 -2.71 -10.53
N GLN A 3 12.80 -3.07 -9.88
CA GLN A 3 12.98 -2.83 -8.43
C GLN A 3 13.03 -1.33 -8.04
N SER A 4 13.35 -0.45 -8.99
CA SER A 4 13.44 1.00 -8.72
C SER A 4 12.07 1.64 -8.51
N HIS A 5 11.01 1.13 -9.16
CA HIS A 5 9.66 1.70 -9.01
C HIS A 5 9.05 1.39 -7.65
N PHE A 6 9.24 0.19 -7.12
CA PHE A 6 8.80 -0.15 -5.75
C PHE A 6 9.50 0.71 -4.70
N SER A 7 10.80 0.95 -4.85
CA SER A 7 11.55 1.83 -3.94
C SER A 7 10.97 3.26 -3.95
N ASN A 8 10.62 3.79 -5.12
CA ASN A 8 10.00 5.11 -5.23
C ASN A 8 8.63 5.17 -4.54
N ILE A 9 7.77 4.18 -4.76
CA ILE A 9 6.45 4.07 -4.11
C ILE A 9 6.61 3.95 -2.60
N TRP A 10 7.52 3.08 -2.14
CA TRP A 10 7.84 2.91 -0.73
C TRP A 10 8.29 4.21 -0.08
N ASN A 11 9.18 4.96 -0.74
CA ASN A 11 9.68 6.25 -0.26
C ASN A 11 8.56 7.30 -0.17
N LYS A 12 7.66 7.35 -1.16
CA LYS A 12 6.47 8.23 -1.13
C LYS A 12 5.58 7.93 0.07
N TRP A 13 5.29 6.64 0.32
CA TRP A 13 4.49 6.19 1.47
C TRP A 13 5.17 6.47 2.80
N ASN A 14 6.46 6.17 2.93
CA ASN A 14 7.18 6.35 4.18
C ASN A 14 7.31 7.84 4.55
N LYS A 15 7.46 8.73 3.56
CA LYS A 15 7.50 10.19 3.78
C LYS A 15 6.23 10.73 4.43
N LEU A 16 5.07 10.13 4.14
CA LEU A 16 3.77 10.56 4.67
C LEU A 16 3.38 9.89 5.98
N ARG A 17 4.11 8.84 6.38
CA ARG A 17 3.92 8.14 7.65
C ARG A 17 4.73 8.75 8.80
N LEU A 18 5.83 9.44 8.48
CA LEU A 18 6.75 9.99 9.48
C LEU A 18 6.27 11.36 9.98
N PRO A 19 6.23 11.61 11.30
CA PRO A 19 5.96 12.94 11.83
C PRO A 19 7.01 13.96 11.32
N PRO A 20 6.62 15.22 11.05
CA PRO A 20 5.37 15.89 11.39
C PRO A 20 4.36 15.95 10.22
N SER A 21 4.17 14.85 9.47
CA SER A 21 3.18 14.85 8.38
C SER A 21 1.75 15.08 8.93
N PRO A 22 1.01 16.10 8.45
CA PRO A 22 -0.36 16.31 8.87
C PRO A 22 -1.26 15.11 8.51
N PRO A 23 -2.26 14.79 9.34
CA PRO A 23 -3.08 13.58 9.23
C PRO A 23 -3.87 13.45 7.93
N ARG A 24 -4.01 14.54 7.15
CA ARG A 24 -4.75 14.58 5.88
C ARG A 24 -3.88 14.43 4.62
N ASN A 25 -2.59 14.10 4.75
CA ASN A 25 -1.75 13.95 3.58
C ASN A 25 -1.98 12.59 2.90
N LYS A 26 -2.71 12.61 1.77
CA LYS A 26 -2.88 11.45 0.89
C LYS A 26 -1.62 11.19 0.07
N VAL A 27 -1.24 9.93 -0.07
CA VAL A 27 -0.15 9.52 -0.97
C VAL A 27 -0.63 9.67 -2.41
N GLN A 28 0.02 10.53 -3.19
CA GLN A 28 -0.25 10.67 -4.62
C GLN A 28 0.53 9.60 -5.40
N LEU A 29 -0.18 8.61 -5.90
CA LEU A 29 0.32 7.60 -6.85
C LEU A 29 -0.39 7.79 -8.19
N SER A 30 0.35 7.64 -9.28
CA SER A 30 -0.29 7.61 -10.60
C SER A 30 -1.04 6.30 -10.82
N GLU A 31 -2.01 6.29 -11.74
CA GLU A 31 -2.73 5.07 -12.11
C GLU A 31 -1.77 3.95 -12.57
N SER A 32 -0.71 4.30 -13.30
CA SER A 32 0.31 3.35 -13.73
C SER A 32 1.05 2.71 -12.55
N GLU A 33 1.41 3.50 -11.53
CA GLU A 33 2.07 2.98 -10.32
C GLU A 33 1.14 2.02 -9.57
N ILE A 34 -0.14 2.39 -9.41
CA ILE A 34 -1.15 1.53 -8.76
C ILE A 34 -1.33 0.22 -9.53
N ARG A 35 -1.50 0.30 -10.85
CA ARG A 35 -1.68 -0.89 -11.71
C ARG A 35 -0.46 -1.81 -11.65
N GLN A 36 0.76 -1.25 -11.63
CA GLN A 36 1.98 -2.03 -11.49
C GLN A 36 2.04 -2.75 -10.14
N LEU A 37 1.68 -2.08 -9.03
CA LEU A 37 1.58 -2.73 -7.72
C LEU A 37 0.60 -3.91 -7.77
N CYS A 38 -0.60 -3.72 -8.32
CA CYS A 38 -1.60 -4.78 -8.40
C CYS A 38 -1.13 -5.96 -9.24
N LEU A 39 -0.55 -5.72 -10.41
CA LEU A 39 -0.09 -6.79 -11.31
C LEU A 39 1.05 -7.60 -10.69
N ARG A 40 2.00 -6.92 -10.05
CA ARG A 40 3.13 -7.59 -9.38
C ARG A 40 2.71 -8.34 -8.14
N SER A 41 1.84 -7.77 -7.31
CA SER A 41 1.26 -8.48 -6.16
C SER A 41 0.49 -9.73 -6.61
N LYS A 42 -0.29 -9.63 -7.70
CA LYS A 42 -1.00 -10.79 -8.27
C LYS A 42 -0.03 -11.89 -8.69
N ASP A 43 1.06 -11.55 -9.38
CA ASP A 43 2.08 -12.54 -9.79
C ASP A 43 2.70 -13.24 -8.59
N ILE A 44 3.05 -12.49 -7.54
CA ILE A 44 3.58 -13.05 -6.28
C ILE A 44 2.58 -14.00 -5.63
N PHE A 45 1.31 -13.61 -5.51
CA PHE A 45 0.28 -14.46 -4.92
C PHE A 45 0.00 -15.73 -5.74
N LEU A 46 0.15 -15.69 -7.06
CA LEU A 46 -0.01 -16.87 -7.92
C LEU A 46 1.18 -17.82 -7.84
N GLN A 47 2.38 -17.31 -7.54
CA GLN A 47 3.58 -18.11 -7.33
C GLN A 47 3.60 -18.79 -5.95
N GLN A 48 2.86 -18.23 -4.98
CA GLN A 48 2.73 -18.79 -3.64
C GLN A 48 1.60 -19.85 -3.58
N PRO A 49 1.73 -20.89 -2.75
CA PRO A 49 0.64 -21.83 -2.51
C PRO A 49 -0.51 -21.15 -1.75
N ASN A 50 -1.74 -21.62 -1.99
CA ASN A 50 -2.93 -21.14 -1.27
C ASN A 50 -2.83 -21.39 0.25
N LEU A 51 -2.10 -22.42 0.67
CA LEU A 51 -1.77 -22.71 2.05
C LEU A 51 -0.30 -22.32 2.29
N LEU A 52 -0.09 -21.20 2.96
CA LEU A 52 1.25 -20.70 3.30
C LEU A 52 1.80 -21.46 4.52
N GLU A 53 2.99 -22.03 4.36
CA GLU A 53 3.78 -22.57 5.46
C GLU A 53 4.68 -21.46 6.01
N LEU A 54 4.47 -21.08 7.27
CA LEU A 54 5.14 -19.94 7.91
C LEU A 54 5.95 -20.43 9.11
N GLU A 55 7.21 -19.97 9.19
CA GLU A 55 8.10 -20.25 10.33
C GLU A 55 8.19 -19.04 11.27
N ALA A 56 8.40 -19.32 12.56
CA ALA A 56 8.54 -18.28 13.57
C ALA A 56 9.92 -17.57 13.48
N PRO A 57 10.03 -16.28 13.84
CA PRO A 57 8.99 -15.42 14.44
C PRO A 57 8.18 -14.63 13.40
N ILE A 58 6.85 -14.62 13.55
CA ILE A 58 5.92 -13.84 12.73
C ILE A 58 4.92 -13.06 13.61
N LYS A 59 4.55 -11.85 13.18
CA LYS A 59 3.47 -11.06 13.81
C LYS A 59 2.20 -11.24 12.98
N ILE A 60 1.14 -11.74 13.62
CA ILE A 60 -0.18 -11.91 12.99
C ILE A 60 -1.02 -10.66 13.27
N CYS A 61 -1.46 -9.97 12.22
CA CYS A 61 -2.37 -8.82 12.30
C CYS A 61 -3.73 -9.21 11.73
N GLY A 62 -4.82 -8.85 12.42
CA GLY A 62 -6.19 -9.08 12.00
C GLY A 62 -6.71 -8.05 10.98
N ALA A 63 -8.03 -7.84 10.93
CA ALA A 63 -8.67 -6.95 9.97
C ALA A 63 -8.13 -5.51 10.04
N ALA A 64 -7.82 -4.95 8.87
CA ALA A 64 -7.52 -3.53 8.70
C ALA A 64 -8.78 -2.82 8.21
N GLU A 65 -9.32 -1.92 9.03
CA GLU A 65 -10.45 -1.07 8.63
C GLU A 65 -9.94 0.02 7.68
N VAL A 66 -10.46 0.04 6.45
CA VAL A 66 -10.11 1.07 5.47
C VAL A 66 -11.06 2.25 5.68
N MET A 67 -10.53 3.34 6.24
CA MET A 67 -11.27 4.60 6.34
C MET A 67 -11.23 5.30 4.97
N VAL A 68 -12.26 5.10 4.16
CA VAL A 68 -12.48 5.93 2.97
C VAL A 68 -13.10 7.24 3.44
N GLU A 69 -12.27 8.26 3.60
CA GLU A 69 -12.77 9.59 3.92
C GLU A 69 -13.47 10.13 2.66
N SER A 70 -14.78 9.89 2.59
CA SER A 70 -15.68 10.54 1.64
C SER A 70 -15.67 12.02 1.96
N ALA A 71 -14.93 12.79 1.16
CA ALA A 71 -15.05 14.23 1.12
C ALA A 71 -16.49 14.54 0.71
N ILE A 72 -17.31 14.91 1.69
CA ILE A 72 -18.55 15.63 1.42
C ILE A 72 -18.08 17.00 0.91
N GLU A 73 -18.10 17.20 -0.41
CA GLU A 73 -18.09 18.54 -0.98
C GLU A 73 -19.38 19.22 -0.54
N GLU A 74 -19.35 19.88 0.61
CA GLU A 74 -20.36 20.85 1.01
C GLU A 74 -20.12 22.11 0.18
N SER A 75 -20.58 22.06 -1.08
CA SER A 75 -20.71 23.21 -1.96
C SER A 75 -22.07 23.85 -1.72
N SER A 76 -22.07 25.17 -1.57
CA SER A 76 -23.20 26.06 -1.28
C SER A 76 -24.50 25.81 -2.06
#